data_AF-A0A2V7HR79-F1
#
_entry.id   AF-A0A2V7HR79-F1
#
_cell.length_a   1.000
_cell.length_b   1.000
_cell.length_c   1.000
_cell.angle_alpha   90.00
_cell.angle_beta   90.00
_cell.angle_gamma   90.00
#
_symmetry.space_group_name_H-M   'P 1'
#
loop_
_entity.id
_entity.type
_entity.pdbx_description
1 polymer ?
#
loop_
_entity_poly.entity_id
_entity_poly.type
_entity_poly.pdbx_seq_one_letter_code
_entity_poly.pdbx_strand_id
1 'polypeptide(L)' 'MTRALDAAIAKLATLPADEQDRIAQWLLDELRDDEHWARQFATSQDALSKLATEARAERSAGRATELDPGRL' A
#
# COMPACT_ATOMS: atom_id res chain seq x y z
N MET A 1 10.90 -8.59 -20.93
CA MET A 1 10.42 -7.53 -20.01
C MET A 1 9.63 -6.50 -20.81
N THR A 2 8.87 -5.63 -20.15
CA THR A 2 8.26 -4.48 -20.84
C THR A 2 9.35 -3.44 -21.14
N ARG A 3 9.16 -2.61 -22.17
CA ARG A 3 10.11 -1.54 -22.51
C ARG A 3 10.43 -0.62 -21.32
N ALA A 4 9.44 -0.37 -20.47
CA ALA A 4 9.61 0.45 -19.27
C ALA A 4 10.52 -0.25 -18.24
N LEU A 5 10.30 -1.54 -17.99
CA LEU A 5 11.10 -2.31 -17.04
C LEU A 5 12.55 -2.49 -17.54
N ASP A 6 12.74 -2.70 -18.85
CA ASP A 6 14.08 -2.74 -19.46
C ASP A 6 14.85 -1.43 -19.26
N ALA A 7 14.20 -0.28 -19.51
CA ALA A 7 14.80 1.03 -19.32
C ALA A 7 15.18 1.29 -17.84
N ALA A 8 14.32 0.87 -16.90
CA ALA A 8 14.59 1.00 -15.48
C ALA A 8 15.80 0.17 -15.05
N ILE A 9 15.87 -1.11 -15.43
CA ILE A 9 17.02 -1.98 -15.11
C ILE A 9 18.29 -1.45 -15.75
N ALA A 10 18.24 -1.01 -17.02
CA ALA A 10 19.40 -0.43 -17.69
C ALA A 10 19.94 0.80 -16.94
N LYS A 11 19.07 1.66 -16.39
CA LYS A 11 19.47 2.80 -15.57
C LYS A 11 20.10 2.36 -14.25
N LEU A 12 19.50 1.39 -13.56
CA LEU A 12 20.00 0.87 -12.28
C LEU A 12 21.39 0.24 -12.45
N ALA A 13 21.61 -0.50 -13.54
CA ALA A 13 22.88 -1.13 -13.85
C ALA A 13 24.05 -0.14 -14.05
N THR A 14 23.77 1.16 -14.23
CA THR A 14 24.82 2.20 -14.33
C THR A 14 25.28 2.75 -12.97
N LEU A 15 24.60 2.38 -11.87
CA LEU A 15 24.91 2.87 -10.54
C LEU A 15 26.09 2.11 -9.90
N PRO A 16 26.74 2.66 -8.87
CA PRO A 16 27.66 1.92 -8.01
C PRO A 16 27.01 0.66 -7.41
N ALA A 17 27.79 -0.39 -7.15
CA ALA A 17 27.27 -1.67 -6.69
C ALA A 17 26.51 -1.58 -5.35
N ASP A 18 26.98 -0.75 -4.43
CA ASP A 18 26.30 -0.50 -3.15
C ASP A 18 24.94 0.18 -3.32
N GLU A 19 24.81 1.09 -4.29
CA GLU A 19 23.52 1.70 -4.64
C GLU A 19 22.60 0.68 -5.33
N GLN A 20 23.14 -0.15 -6.21
CA GLN A 20 22.37 -1.23 -6.86
C GLN A 20 21.78 -2.18 -5.80
N ASP A 21 22.60 -2.65 -4.86
CA ASP A 21 22.16 -3.57 -3.80
C ASP A 21 21.11 -2.92 -2.89
N ARG A 22 21.32 -1.65 -2.51
CA ARG A 22 20.35 -0.91 -1.70
C ARG A 22 19.00 -0.78 -2.39
N ILE A 23 19.00 -0.43 -3.68
CA ILE A 23 17.75 -0.25 -4.44
C ILE A 23 17.09 -1.61 -4.71
N ALA A 24 17.87 -2.66 -5.00
CA ALA A 24 17.37 -4.01 -5.17
C ALA A 24 16.67 -4.52 -3.91
N GLN A 25 17.28 -4.32 -2.74
CA GLN A 25 16.68 -4.70 -1.47
C GLN A 25 15.35 -3.97 -1.24
N TRP A 26 15.33 -2.65 -1.45
CA TRP A 26 14.11 -1.85 -1.30
C TRP A 26 12.98 -2.32 -2.26
N LEU A 27 13.29 -2.55 -3.54
CA LEU A 27 12.31 -3.05 -4.52
C LEU A 27 11.75 -4.43 -4.13
N LEU A 28 12.61 -5.33 -3.67
CA LEU A 28 12.18 -6.68 -3.26
C LEU A 28 11.30 -6.66 -2.01
N ASP A 29 11.55 -5.73 -1.10
CA ASP A 29 10.70 -5.56 0.09
C ASP A 29 9.35 -4.94 -0.29
N GLU A 30 9.33 -3.92 -1.16
CA GLU A 30 8.07 -3.32 -1.66
C GLU A 30 7.18 -4.36 -2.36
N LEU A 31 7.75 -5.18 -3.23
CA LEU A 31 7.01 -6.24 -3.92
C LEU A 31 6.42 -7.27 -2.94
N ARG A 32 7.15 -7.58 -1.86
CA ARG A 32 6.68 -8.50 -0.82
C ARG A 32 5.52 -7.91 -0.02
N ASP A 33 5.61 -6.62 0.29
CA ASP A 33 4.56 -5.89 1.00
C ASP A 33 3.30 -5.79 0.13
N ASP A 34 3.44 -5.47 -1.16
CA ASP A 34 2.35 -5.46 -2.14
C ASP A 34 1.64 -6.82 -2.22
N GLU A 35 2.42 -7.91 -2.32
CA GLU A 35 1.86 -9.26 -2.31
C GLU A 35 1.15 -9.58 -0.99
N HIS A 36 1.71 -9.16 0.14
CA HIS A 36 1.10 -9.36 1.45
C HIS A 36 -0.24 -8.62 1.53
N TRP A 37 -0.27 -7.34 1.16
CA TRP A 37 -1.48 -6.54 1.12
C TRP A 37 -2.53 -7.12 0.18
N ALA A 38 -2.15 -7.55 -1.03
CA ALA A 38 -3.06 -8.18 -1.96
C ALA A 38 -3.75 -9.41 -1.35
N ARG A 39 -3.01 -10.28 -0.66
CA ARG A 39 -3.56 -11.45 0.03
C ARG A 39 -4.50 -11.07 1.17
N GLN A 40 -4.11 -10.11 2.00
CA GLN A 40 -4.92 -9.64 3.12
C GLN A 40 -6.23 -9.02 2.61
N PHE A 41 -6.17 -8.16 1.57
CA PHE A 41 -7.35 -7.50 1.04
C PHE A 41 -8.32 -8.45 0.35
N ALA A 42 -7.81 -9.46 -0.37
CA ALA A 42 -8.63 -10.46 -1.04
C ALA A 42 -9.58 -11.21 -0.08
N THR A 43 -9.20 -11.35 1.19
CA THR A 43 -9.98 -12.06 2.21
C THR A 43 -10.77 -11.13 3.15
N SER A 44 -10.59 -9.82 3.03
CA SER A 44 -11.14 -8.83 3.98
C SER A 44 -12.50 -8.24 3.61
N GLN A 45 -13.04 -8.55 2.43
CA GLN A 45 -14.19 -7.82 1.85
C GLN A 45 -15.43 -7.82 2.75
N ASP A 46 -15.78 -8.96 3.33
CA ASP A 46 -16.96 -9.07 4.22
C ASP A 46 -16.78 -8.24 5.50
N ALA A 47 -15.59 -8.32 6.11
CA ALA A 47 -15.26 -7.55 7.30
C ALA A 47 -15.27 -6.04 7.04
N LEU A 48 -14.67 -5.60 5.92
CA LEU A 48 -14.68 -4.19 5.51
C LEU A 48 -16.10 -3.69 5.19
N SER A 49 -16.93 -4.51 4.54
CA SER A 49 -18.33 -4.19 4.25
C SER A 49 -19.15 -4.01 5.53
N LYS A 50 -18.94 -4.88 6.52
CA LYS A 50 -19.56 -4.77 7.84
C LYS A 50 -19.12 -3.47 8.55
N LEU A 51 -17.82 -3.20 8.60
CA LEU A 51 -17.29 -1.97 9.20
C LEU A 51 -17.83 -0.71 8.51
N ALA A 52 -17.93 -0.70 7.18
CA ALA A 52 -18.52 0.40 6.42
C ALA A 52 -20.00 0.61 6.74
N THR A 53 -20.75 -0.48 6.95
CA THR A 53 -22.17 -0.42 7.33
C THR A 53 -22.33 0.16 8.74
N GLU A 54 -21.52 -0.31 9.69
CA GLU A 54 -21.50 0.19 11.06
C GLU A 54 -21.14 1.68 11.09
N ALA A 55 -20.07 2.10 10.43
CA ALA A 55 -19.65 3.50 10.38
C ALA A 55 -20.74 4.43 9.81
N ARG A 56 -21.46 4.00 8.77
CA ARG A 56 -22.59 4.74 8.21
C ARG A 56 -23.73 4.84 9.21
N ALA A 57 -24.09 3.75 9.89
CA ALA A 57 -25.15 3.74 10.89
C ALA A 57 -24.82 4.67 12.09
N GLU A 58 -23.58 4.64 12.58
CA GLU A 58 -23.09 5.53 13.62
C GLU A 58 -23.19 7.00 13.21
N ARG A 59 -22.77 7.33 11.98
CA ARG A 59 -22.89 8.69 11.45
C ARG A 59 -24.35 9.14 11.30
N SER A 60 -25.22 8.29 10.77
CA SER A 60 -26.66 8.59 10.64
C SER A 60 -27.35 8.78 11.99
N ALA A 61 -26.86 8.10 13.03
CA ALA A 61 -27.36 8.26 14.39
C ALA A 61 -26.73 9.43 15.15
N GLY A 62 -25.89 10.25 14.51
CA GLY A 62 -25.21 11.39 15.14
C GLY A 62 -24.11 11.01 16.13
N ARG A 63 -23.65 9.75 16.12
CA ARG A 63 -22.60 9.22 17.01
C ARG A 63 -21.19 9.32 16.43
N ALA A 64 -21.05 9.77 15.19
CA ALA A 64 -19.76 10.07 14.57
C ALA A 64 -19.68 11.55 14.15
N THR A 65 -18.58 12.21 14.50
CA THR A 65 -18.26 13.58 14.12
C THR A 65 -17.15 13.61 13.09
N GLU A 66 -16.92 14.78 12.48
CA GLU A 66 -15.74 15.01 11.66
C GLU A 66 -14.47 14.96 12.52
N LEU A 67 -13.41 14.37 11.98
CA LEU A 67 -12.12 14.32 12.63
C LEU A 67 -11.43 15.67 12.47
N ASP A 68 -11.01 16.30 13.58
CA ASP A 68 -10.14 17.48 13.60
C ASP A 68 -8.70 17.03 13.93
N PRO A 69 -7.80 16.93 12.94
CA PRO A 69 -6.43 16.48 13.17
C PRO A 69 -5.62 17.41 14.08
N GLY A 70 -6.01 18.69 14.23
CA GLY A 70 -5.35 19.64 15.10
C GLY A 70 -5.68 19.48 16.58
N ARG A 71 -6.61 18.59 16.92
CA ARG A 71 -7.05 18.26 18.29
C ARG A 71 -6.67 16.84 18.72
N LEU A 72 -5.84 16.17 17.94
CA LEU A 72 -5.27 14.84 18.24
C LEU A 72 -4.10 14.94 19.21
#